data_AF-A0A4S4KWU1-F1
#
_entry.id   AF-A0A4S4KWU1-F1
#
_cell.length_a   1.000
_cell.length_b   1.000
_cell.length_c   1.000
_cell.angle_alpha   90.00
_cell.angle_beta   90.00
_cell.angle_gamma   90.00
#
_symmetry.space_group_name_H-M   'P 1'
#
loop_
_entity.id
_entity.type
_entity.pdbx_description
1 polymer ?
#
loop_
_entity_poly.entity_id
_entity_poly.type
_entity_poly.pdbx_seq_one_letter_code
_entity_poly.pdbx_strand_id
1 'polypeptide(L)'
;MKQAVGLNAVSPLEALSMFKIVILLFVVITGWVVLSGRTHIEDPHANFRNAFEGSSHSSNDYATAMFKVLYAYDGWSNVNYILNDVKNPVRTLKIAGPLGLGVVTILYMLANVAYFAATTKAEILESGVTVAALFFKNVFGNRAEKALAVFVALSFGIPSPHAAMSSPSLLQHLESTRNLRRKESHSPSATAFGLPTGQLKNHPY
;
A
#
# COMPACT_ATOMS: atom_id res chain seq x y z
N MET A 1 -21.03 21.81 -16.42
CA MET A 1 -21.08 22.79 -15.30
C MET A 1 -19.92 22.44 -14.37
N LYS A 2 -18.86 23.25 -14.38
CA LYS A 2 -17.61 23.03 -13.64
C LYS A 2 -17.90 23.13 -12.15
N GLN A 3 -17.66 22.07 -11.37
CA GLN A 3 -17.57 22.21 -9.93
C GLN A 3 -16.23 22.87 -9.60
N ALA A 4 -16.31 24.13 -9.17
CA ALA A 4 -15.26 24.77 -8.40
C ALA A 4 -15.24 24.10 -7.01
N VAL A 5 -14.51 22.99 -6.89
CA VAL A 5 -14.13 22.45 -5.58
C VAL A 5 -12.98 23.31 -5.08
N GLY A 6 -13.19 23.96 -3.94
CA GLY A 6 -12.24 24.89 -3.34
C GLY A 6 -10.86 24.26 -3.19
N LEU A 7 -9.88 24.92 -3.79
CA LEU A 7 -8.48 24.85 -3.37
C LEU A 7 -8.45 25.11 -1.84
N ASN A 8 -7.81 24.21 -1.09
CA ASN A 8 -7.28 24.34 0.30
C ASN A 8 -7.73 23.25 1.29
N ALA A 9 -8.67 22.36 0.94
CA ALA A 9 -8.97 21.19 1.76
C ALA A 9 -8.25 19.96 1.19
N VAL A 10 -7.11 19.60 1.79
CA VAL A 10 -6.54 18.26 1.63
C VAL A 10 -7.64 17.27 1.97
N SER A 11 -7.99 16.37 1.05
CA SER A 11 -9.05 15.40 1.32
C SER A 11 -8.66 14.56 2.54
N PRO A 12 -9.63 14.08 3.37
CA PRO A 12 -9.30 13.25 4.53
C PRO A 12 -8.42 12.03 4.20
N LEU A 13 -8.52 11.52 2.98
CA LEU A 13 -7.72 10.40 2.46
C LEU A 13 -6.25 10.79 2.19
N GLU A 14 -6.02 11.99 1.66
CA GLU A 14 -4.67 12.53 1.44
C GLU A 14 -3.99 12.89 2.75
N ALA A 15 -4.75 13.41 3.73
CA ALA A 15 -4.25 13.68 5.08
C ALA A 15 -3.69 12.42 5.75
N LEU A 16 -4.39 11.27 5.61
CA LEU A 16 -3.92 9.98 6.11
C LEU A 16 -2.63 9.52 5.43
N SER A 17 -2.49 9.77 4.12
CA SER A 17 -1.28 9.43 3.37
C SER A 17 -0.08 10.27 3.81
N MET A 18 -0.25 11.59 3.99
CA MET A 18 0.80 12.44 4.53
C MET A 18 1.19 12.04 5.95
N PHE A 19 0.19 11.70 6.78
CA PHE A 19 0.42 11.26 8.15
C PHE A 19 1.28 9.98 8.23
N LYS A 20 1.09 9.02 7.32
CA LYS A 20 1.98 7.84 7.22
C LYS A 20 3.43 8.23 7.01
N ILE A 21 3.68 9.18 6.11
CA ILE A 21 5.04 9.66 5.83
C ILE A 21 5.62 10.34 7.07
N VAL A 22 4.83 11.13 7.79
CA VAL A 22 5.25 11.78 9.04
C VAL A 22 5.62 10.74 10.11
N ILE A 23 4.79 9.71 10.32
CA ILE A 23 5.09 8.62 11.26
C ILE A 23 6.38 7.91 10.83
N LEU A 24 6.54 7.62 9.55
CA LEU A 24 7.72 6.93 9.04
C LEU A 24 8.99 7.75 9.26
N LEU A 25 8.96 9.06 9.01
CA LEU A 25 10.08 9.95 9.31
C LEU A 25 10.36 10.01 10.81
N PHE A 26 9.32 10.04 11.64
CA PHE A 26 9.46 9.99 13.10
C PHE A 26 10.15 8.70 13.57
N VAL A 27 9.79 7.54 13.01
CA VAL A 27 10.45 6.25 13.28
C VAL A 27 11.92 6.28 12.88
N VAL A 28 12.25 6.84 11.72
CA VAL A 28 13.65 6.96 11.27
C VAL A 28 14.47 7.84 12.21
N ILE A 29 13.95 9.00 12.60
CA ILE A 29 14.63 9.93 13.52
C ILE A 29 14.80 9.28 14.90
N THR A 30 13.74 8.68 15.44
CA THR A 30 13.79 8.02 16.75
C THR A 30 14.73 6.82 16.75
N GLY A 31 14.78 6.04 15.67
CA GLY A 31 15.76 4.95 15.50
C GLY A 31 17.21 5.44 15.56
N TRP A 32 17.53 6.55 14.91
CA TRP A 32 18.85 7.18 15.01
C TRP A 32 19.16 7.69 16.43
N VAL A 33 18.16 8.24 17.12
CA VAL A 33 18.31 8.68 18.52
C VAL A 33 18.54 7.47 19.44
N VAL A 34 17.85 6.36 19.23
CA VAL A 34 18.08 5.09 19.95
C VAL A 34 19.50 4.58 19.69
N LEU A 35 19.95 4.60 18.43
CA LEU A 35 21.34 4.22 18.07
C LEU A 35 22.40 5.13 18.70
N SER A 36 22.06 6.38 19.01
CA SER A 36 22.97 7.31 19.69
C SER A 36 23.18 7.02 21.19
N GLY A 37 22.50 6.01 21.74
CA GLY A 37 22.69 5.54 23.12
C GLY A 37 22.08 6.43 24.20
N ARG A 38 21.21 7.39 23.84
CA ARG A 38 20.53 8.31 24.78
C ARG A 38 19.16 7.81 25.27
N THR A 39 18.89 6.51 25.18
CA THR A 39 17.58 5.93 25.50
C THR A 39 17.69 4.81 26.55
N HIS A 40 16.54 4.37 27.07
CA HIS A 40 16.42 3.35 28.11
C HIS A 40 16.63 1.91 27.59
N ILE A 41 17.09 1.74 26.34
CA ILE A 41 17.29 0.42 25.73
C ILE A 41 18.68 -0.07 26.13
N GLU A 42 18.74 -1.24 26.78
CA GLU A 42 19.97 -1.78 27.40
C GLU A 42 21.14 -1.98 26.41
N ASP A 43 20.87 -2.41 25.17
CA ASP A 43 21.89 -2.48 24.12
C ASP A 43 21.29 -2.29 22.71
N PRO A 44 21.31 -1.05 22.17
CA PRO A 44 20.84 -0.75 20.81
C PRO A 44 21.64 -1.44 19.70
N HIS A 45 22.83 -1.97 20.01
CA HIS A 45 23.71 -2.62 19.05
C HIS A 45 23.64 -4.16 19.08
N ALA A 46 22.87 -4.75 20.00
CA ALA A 46 22.82 -6.19 20.22
C ALA A 46 22.50 -6.99 18.94
N ASN A 47 21.53 -6.52 18.15
CA ASN A 47 21.12 -7.20 16.92
C ASN A 47 22.14 -7.09 15.77
N PHE A 48 23.07 -6.13 15.84
CA PHE A 48 24.08 -5.89 14.80
C PHE A 48 25.39 -6.65 15.04
N ARG A 49 25.69 -7.06 16.28
CA ARG A 49 26.93 -7.78 16.61
C ARG A 49 26.93 -9.21 16.06
N ASN A 50 25.82 -9.92 16.22
CA ASN A 50 25.64 -11.29 15.73
C ASN A 50 24.43 -11.38 14.78
N ALA A 51 24.43 -10.56 13.73
CA ALA A 51 23.27 -10.40 12.85
C ALA A 51 22.81 -11.72 12.21
N PHE A 52 23.76 -12.59 11.83
CA PHE A 52 23.49 -13.86 11.13
C PHE A 52 23.34 -15.08 12.05
N GLU A 53 23.54 -14.92 13.36
CA GLU A 53 23.37 -16.01 14.31
C GLU A 53 21.88 -16.42 14.37
N GLY A 54 21.62 -17.73 14.22
CA GLY A 54 20.27 -18.29 14.14
C GLY A 54 19.59 -18.20 12.75
N SER A 55 20.34 -17.90 11.69
CA SER A 55 19.77 -17.86 10.32
C SER A 55 19.28 -19.23 9.88
N SER A 56 18.14 -19.26 9.17
CA SER A 56 17.64 -20.51 8.59
C SER A 56 18.56 -21.00 7.47
N HIS A 57 18.71 -22.33 7.36
CA HIS A 57 19.42 -23.00 6.26
C HIS A 57 18.46 -23.53 5.18
N SER A 58 17.15 -23.29 5.33
CA SER A 58 16.13 -23.74 4.38
C SER A 58 15.89 -22.69 3.29
N SER A 59 16.00 -23.11 2.02
CA SER A 59 15.68 -22.27 0.86
C SER A 59 14.22 -21.77 0.87
N ASN A 60 13.30 -22.53 1.48
CA ASN A 60 11.89 -22.16 1.56
C ASN A 60 11.66 -20.92 2.45
N ASP A 61 12.44 -20.78 3.51
CA ASP A 61 12.29 -19.65 4.44
C ASP A 61 12.79 -18.36 3.79
N TYR A 62 13.88 -18.45 3.01
CA TYR A 62 14.36 -17.35 2.18
C TYR A 62 13.35 -16.96 1.09
N ALA A 63 12.74 -17.93 0.40
CA ALA A 63 11.71 -17.66 -0.59
C ALA A 63 10.51 -16.94 0.04
N THR A 64 10.02 -17.43 1.18
CA THR A 64 8.90 -16.82 1.90
C THR A 64 9.24 -15.40 2.38
N ALA A 65 10.45 -15.18 2.90
CA ALA A 65 10.92 -13.86 3.30
C ALA A 65 10.99 -12.90 2.10
N MET A 66 11.49 -13.36 0.95
CA MET A 66 11.53 -12.58 -0.28
C MET A 66 10.13 -12.17 -0.74
N PHE A 67 9.15 -13.08 -0.70
CA PHE A 67 7.76 -12.75 -1.03
C PHE A 67 7.19 -11.67 -0.11
N LYS A 68 7.47 -11.71 1.19
CA LYS A 68 7.06 -10.65 2.13
C LYS A 68 7.68 -9.30 1.77
N VAL A 69 8.95 -9.28 1.36
CA VAL A 69 9.63 -8.04 0.91
C VAL A 69 9.00 -7.53 -0.39
N LEU A 70 8.75 -8.40 -1.38
CA LEU A 70 8.09 -8.02 -2.63
C LEU A 70 6.69 -7.44 -2.40
N TYR A 71 5.94 -8.01 -1.45
CA TYR A 71 4.63 -7.51 -1.07
C TYR A 71 4.69 -6.11 -0.45
N ALA A 72 5.77 -5.76 0.25
CA ALA A 72 5.97 -4.41 0.80
C ALA A 72 6.22 -3.34 -0.29
N TYR A 73 6.65 -3.74 -1.49
CA TYR A 73 6.84 -2.86 -2.64
C TYR A 73 5.62 -2.83 -3.58
N ASP A 74 4.55 -3.53 -3.26
CA ASP A 74 3.32 -3.50 -4.05
C ASP A 74 2.61 -2.13 -3.94
N GLY A 75 2.08 -1.62 -5.05
CA GLY A 75 1.47 -0.28 -5.13
C GLY A 75 1.93 0.60 -6.29
N TRP A 76 2.79 0.06 -7.17
CA TRP A 76 3.23 0.70 -8.42
C TRP A 76 2.06 0.99 -9.39
N SER A 77 0.97 0.22 -9.30
CA SER A 77 -0.25 0.44 -10.08
C SER A 77 -0.81 1.86 -9.90
N ASN A 78 -0.69 2.43 -8.70
CA ASN A 78 -1.19 3.76 -8.36
C ASN A 78 -0.56 4.89 -9.21
N VAL A 79 0.69 4.73 -9.63
CA VAL A 79 1.42 5.74 -10.40
C VAL A 79 0.83 5.88 -11.81
N ASN A 80 0.29 4.80 -12.38
CA ASN A 80 -0.31 4.81 -13.72
C ASN A 80 -1.55 5.70 -13.81
N TYR A 81 -2.28 5.89 -12.72
CA TYR A 81 -3.45 6.76 -12.69
C TYR A 81 -3.07 8.23 -12.77
N ILE A 82 -2.02 8.63 -12.04
CA ILE A 82 -1.54 10.01 -11.98
C ILE A 82 -0.81 10.39 -13.28
N LEU A 83 -0.16 9.41 -13.93
CA LEU A 83 0.53 9.60 -15.21
C LEU A 83 -0.40 10.10 -16.33
N ASN A 84 -1.70 9.79 -16.28
CA ASN A 84 -2.67 10.27 -17.27
C ASN A 84 -2.92 11.78 -17.19
N ASP A 85 -2.70 12.41 -16.04
CA ASP A 85 -2.92 13.85 -15.81
C ASP A 85 -1.62 14.68 -15.94
N VAL A 86 -0.48 14.02 -16.15
CA VAL A 86 0.83 14.68 -16.26
C VAL A 86 1.09 15.12 -17.71
N LYS A 87 1.42 16.41 -17.92
CA LYS A 87 1.72 16.99 -19.25
C LYS A 87 2.80 16.23 -20.06
N ASN A 88 3.73 15.54 -19.40
CA ASN A 88 4.81 14.76 -20.03
C ASN A 88 5.13 13.47 -19.23
N PRO A 89 4.34 12.40 -19.40
CA PRO A 89 4.43 11.21 -18.55
C PRO A 89 5.76 10.45 -18.72
N VAL A 90 6.26 10.29 -19.96
CA VAL A 90 7.49 9.52 -20.24
C VAL A 90 8.72 10.15 -19.60
N ARG A 91 8.88 11.47 -19.71
CA ARG A 91 10.03 12.19 -19.12
C ARG A 91 9.94 12.21 -17.60
N THR A 92 8.74 12.42 -17.07
CA THR A 92 8.51 12.45 -15.62
C THR A 92 8.77 11.08 -15.01
N LEU A 93 8.29 10.00 -15.62
CA LEU A 93 8.49 8.63 -15.13
C LEU A 93 9.97 8.23 -15.15
N LYS A 94 10.72 8.62 -16.18
CA LYS A 94 12.16 8.35 -16.28
C LYS A 94 12.99 8.98 -15.15
N ILE A 95 12.54 10.11 -14.60
CA ILE A 95 13.27 10.84 -13.55
C ILE A 95 12.69 10.50 -12.18
N ALA A 96 11.38 10.62 -12.02
CA ALA A 96 10.68 10.42 -10.76
C ALA A 96 10.63 8.93 -10.36
N GLY A 97 10.61 8.00 -11.31
CA GLY A 97 10.58 6.56 -11.02
C GLY A 97 11.81 6.11 -10.23
N PRO A 98 13.04 6.26 -10.76
CA PRO A 98 14.26 5.89 -10.05
C PRO A 98 14.49 6.69 -8.77
N LEU A 99 14.22 8.00 -8.78
CA LEU A 99 14.38 8.84 -7.59
C LEU A 99 13.41 8.45 -6.47
N GLY A 100 12.14 8.24 -6.81
CA GLY A 100 11.13 7.82 -5.85
C GLY A 100 11.45 6.44 -5.26
N LEU A 101 11.81 5.48 -6.13
CA LEU A 101 12.22 4.16 -5.68
C LEU A 101 13.45 4.22 -4.77
N GLY A 102 14.49 4.98 -5.16
CA GLY A 102 15.70 5.13 -4.36
C GLY A 102 15.43 5.74 -2.98
N VAL A 103 14.61 6.80 -2.90
CA VAL A 103 14.23 7.42 -1.63
C VAL A 103 13.45 6.45 -0.75
N VAL A 104 12.47 5.73 -1.31
CA VAL A 104 11.68 4.73 -0.57
C VAL A 104 12.58 3.59 -0.09
N THR A 105 13.49 3.09 -0.92
CA THR A 105 14.45 2.06 -0.53
C THR A 105 15.35 2.52 0.62
N ILE A 106 15.88 3.75 0.57
CA ILE A 106 16.70 4.31 1.66
C ILE A 106 15.88 4.41 2.95
N LEU A 107 14.68 4.97 2.88
CA LEU A 107 13.78 5.10 4.03
C LEU A 107 13.39 3.74 4.62
N TYR A 108 13.14 2.75 3.76
CA TYR A 108 12.84 1.38 4.17
C TYR A 108 14.02 0.74 4.90
N MET A 109 15.24 0.90 4.38
CA MET A 109 16.46 0.42 5.04
C MET A 109 16.65 1.09 6.41
N LEU A 110 16.47 2.40 6.49
CA LEU A 110 16.58 3.15 7.75
C LEU A 110 15.53 2.73 8.78
N ALA A 111 14.28 2.50 8.36
CA ALA A 111 13.22 2.03 9.23
C ALA A 111 13.52 0.62 9.78
N ASN A 112 14.04 -0.29 8.95
CA ASN A 112 14.44 -1.62 9.42
C ASN A 112 15.58 -1.57 10.43
N VAL A 113 16.58 -0.70 10.20
CA VAL A 113 17.66 -0.45 11.18
C VAL A 113 17.08 0.09 12.48
N ALA A 114 16.13 1.03 12.43
CA ALA A 114 15.45 1.56 13.61
C ALA A 114 14.71 0.45 14.40
N TYR A 115 14.02 -0.45 13.70
CA TYR A 115 13.34 -1.58 14.33
C TYR A 115 14.30 -2.54 15.02
N PHE A 116 15.41 -2.88 14.37
CA PHE A 116 16.44 -3.72 15.00
C PHE A 116 17.22 -3.00 16.10
N ALA A 117 17.23 -1.68 16.14
CA ALA A 117 17.84 -0.94 17.24
C ALA A 117 17.00 -0.96 18.52
N ALA A 118 15.68 -1.00 18.40
CA ALA A 118 14.77 -0.86 19.55
C ALA A 118 14.15 -2.16 20.04
N THR A 119 14.31 -3.26 19.30
CA THR A 119 13.62 -4.52 19.57
C THR A 119 14.58 -5.69 19.48
N THR A 120 14.47 -6.67 20.39
CA THR A 120 15.32 -7.87 20.38
C THR A 120 14.82 -8.93 19.38
N LYS A 121 15.72 -9.78 18.86
CA LYS A 121 15.36 -10.91 17.96
C LYS A 121 14.24 -11.79 18.53
N ALA A 122 14.29 -12.10 19.82
CA ALA A 122 13.31 -12.97 20.48
C ALA A 122 11.90 -12.35 20.43
N GLU A 123 11.79 -11.07 20.76
CA GLU A 123 10.50 -10.38 20.71
C GLU A 123 9.94 -10.29 19.28
N ILE A 124 10.77 -10.08 18.26
CA ILE A 124 10.31 -10.04 16.86
C ILE A 124 9.72 -11.40 16.44
N LEU A 125 10.36 -12.50 16.83
CA LEU A 125 9.94 -13.86 16.47
C LEU A 125 8.69 -14.31 17.26
N GLU A 126 8.57 -13.90 18.52
CA GLU A 126 7.44 -14.26 19.38
C GLU A 126 6.23 -13.33 19.17
N SER A 127 6.46 -12.12 18.66
CA SER A 127 5.39 -11.15 18.42
C SER A 127 4.54 -11.51 17.19
N GLY A 128 3.26 -11.77 17.42
CA GLY A 128 2.24 -11.81 16.37
C GLY A 128 1.75 -10.43 15.92
N VAL A 129 2.40 -9.36 16.38
CA VAL A 129 2.05 -7.97 16.10
C VAL A 129 3.02 -7.36 15.08
N THR A 130 2.63 -6.23 14.46
CA THR A 130 3.52 -5.54 13.52
C THR A 130 4.79 -5.07 14.23
N VAL A 131 5.95 -5.21 13.57
CA VAL A 131 7.26 -4.81 14.13
C VAL A 131 7.26 -3.33 14.58
N ALA A 132 6.51 -2.48 13.87
CA ALA A 132 6.30 -1.09 14.24
C ALA A 132 5.58 -0.92 15.60
N ALA A 133 4.55 -1.72 15.90
CA ALA A 133 3.85 -1.64 17.18
C ALA A 133 4.79 -2.01 18.35
N LEU A 134 5.61 -3.04 18.15
CA LEU A 134 6.61 -3.48 19.11
C LEU A 134 7.71 -2.43 19.33
N PHE A 135 8.18 -1.78 18.26
CA PHE A 135 9.09 -0.63 18.36
C PHE A 135 8.49 0.48 19.24
N PHE A 136 7.25 0.88 18.99
CA PHE A 136 6.59 1.93 19.79
C PHE A 136 6.35 1.51 21.24
N LYS A 137 6.04 0.24 21.49
CA LYS A 137 5.94 -0.33 22.83
C LYS A 137 7.27 -0.19 23.58
N ASN A 138 8.38 -0.57 22.96
CA ASN A 138 9.69 -0.57 23.61
C ASN A 138 10.25 0.86 23.81
N VAL A 139 9.97 1.78 22.89
CA VAL A 139 10.49 3.16 22.95
C VAL A 139 9.59 4.09 23.79
N PHE A 140 8.26 3.95 23.72
CA PHE A 140 7.29 4.90 24.30
C PHE A 140 6.31 4.25 25.30
N GLY A 141 6.34 2.93 25.48
CA GLY A 141 5.47 2.17 26.38
C GLY A 141 4.14 1.73 25.77
N ASN A 142 3.39 0.90 26.50
CA ASN A 142 2.17 0.21 26.03
C ASN A 142 1.03 1.13 25.56
N ARG A 143 0.99 2.40 25.99
CA ARG A 143 -0.05 3.35 25.54
C ARG A 143 0.18 3.79 24.08
N ALA A 144 1.43 3.93 23.68
CA ALA A 144 1.80 4.32 22.31
C ALA A 144 1.59 3.18 21.31
N GLU A 145 1.87 1.94 21.73
CA GLU A 145 1.60 0.72 20.95
C GLU A 145 0.13 0.63 20.49
N LYS A 146 -0.80 0.76 21.44
CA LYS A 146 -2.24 0.65 21.16
C LYS A 146 -2.74 1.77 20.25
N ALA A 147 -2.24 3.00 20.46
CA ALA A 147 -2.58 4.12 19.59
C ALA A 147 -2.13 3.84 18.15
N LEU A 148 -0.86 3.46 17.95
CA LEU A 148 -0.32 3.16 16.63
C LEU A 148 -1.06 2.00 15.94
N ALA A 149 -1.31 0.90 16.64
CA ALA A 149 -1.99 -0.26 16.09
C ALA A 149 -3.40 0.08 15.58
N VAL A 150 -4.16 0.89 16.34
CA VAL A 150 -5.47 1.38 15.93
C VAL A 150 -5.35 2.29 14.70
N PHE A 151 -4.37 3.20 14.65
CA PHE A 151 -4.16 4.06 13.48
C PHE A 151 -3.77 3.28 12.22
N VAL A 152 -2.88 2.29 12.33
CA VAL A 152 -2.49 1.43 11.21
C VAL A 152 -3.70 0.63 10.70
N ALA A 153 -4.50 0.07 11.61
CA ALA A 153 -5.72 -0.65 11.26
C ALA A 153 -6.75 0.25 10.54
N LEU A 154 -7.00 1.45 11.06
CA LEU A 154 -7.88 2.44 10.41
C LEU A 154 -7.37 2.86 9.04
N SER A 155 -6.05 2.85 8.83
CA SER A 155 -5.47 3.27 7.56
C SER A 155 -5.48 2.18 6.47
N PHE A 156 -5.58 0.91 6.85
CA PHE A 156 -5.81 -0.21 5.92
C PHE A 156 -7.30 -0.46 5.65
N GLY A 157 -8.18 -0.09 6.58
CA GLY A 157 -9.63 -0.30 6.46
C GLY A 157 -10.35 0.63 5.48
N ILE A 158 -9.67 1.62 4.91
CA ILE A 158 -10.26 2.52 3.93
C ILE A 158 -9.91 2.01 2.53
N PRO A 159 -10.90 1.69 1.67
CA PRO A 159 -10.64 1.23 0.33
C PRO A 159 -9.74 2.26 -0.36
N SER A 160 -8.59 1.79 -0.85
CA SER A 160 -7.70 2.58 -1.67
C SER A 160 -8.52 3.27 -2.76
N PRO A 161 -8.17 4.51 -3.18
CA PRO A 161 -8.91 5.23 -4.21
C PRO A 161 -9.13 4.39 -5.49
N HIS A 162 -8.34 3.34 -5.71
CA HIS A 162 -8.52 2.32 -6.75
C HIS A 162 -9.87 1.59 -6.69
N ALA A 163 -10.29 1.12 -5.51
CA ALA A 163 -11.57 0.44 -5.34
C ALA A 163 -12.75 1.43 -5.47
N ALA A 164 -12.56 2.66 -4.98
CA ALA A 164 -13.56 3.71 -5.06
C ALA A 164 -13.73 4.31 -6.47
N MET A 165 -12.67 4.32 -7.30
CA MET A 165 -12.66 5.00 -8.61
C MET A 165 -12.86 4.05 -9.80
N SER A 166 -12.63 2.74 -9.63
CA SER A 166 -13.02 1.71 -10.60
C SER A 166 -14.53 1.47 -10.62
N SER A 167 -15.21 1.64 -9.48
CA SER A 167 -16.64 1.38 -9.34
C SER A 167 -17.54 2.32 -10.19
N PRO A 168 -17.33 3.65 -10.23
CA PRO A 168 -18.20 4.55 -11.00
C PRO A 168 -17.98 4.46 -12.51
N SER A 169 -16.73 4.27 -12.94
CA SER A 169 -16.36 4.21 -14.37
C SER A 169 -16.79 2.90 -15.02
N LEU A 170 -16.65 1.76 -14.34
CA LEU A 170 -17.22 0.48 -14.78
C LEU A 170 -18.75 0.53 -14.81
N LEU A 171 -19.38 1.12 -13.81
CA LEU A 171 -20.84 1.23 -13.76
C LEU A 171 -21.37 2.11 -14.91
N GLN A 172 -20.70 3.22 -15.22
CA GLN A 172 -21.05 4.03 -16.39
C GLN A 172 -20.84 3.30 -17.71
N HIS A 173 -19.77 2.51 -17.85
CA HIS A 173 -19.54 1.69 -19.05
C HIS A 173 -20.55 0.55 -19.18
N LEU A 174 -20.90 -0.10 -18.08
CA LEU A 174 -21.92 -1.15 -18.03
C LEU A 174 -23.31 -0.59 -18.29
N GLU A 175 -23.62 0.60 -17.79
CA GLU A 175 -24.88 1.29 -18.11
C GLU A 175 -24.92 1.76 -19.56
N SER A 176 -23.81 2.27 -20.12
CA SER A 176 -23.78 2.64 -21.53
C SER A 176 -23.97 1.42 -22.43
N THR A 177 -23.30 0.30 -22.16
CA THR A 177 -23.46 -0.96 -22.91
C THR A 177 -24.84 -1.59 -22.69
N ARG A 178 -25.40 -1.52 -21.48
CA ARG A 178 -26.79 -1.96 -21.19
C ARG A 178 -27.81 -1.10 -21.94
N ASN A 179 -27.62 0.21 -21.98
CA ASN A 179 -28.49 1.14 -22.70
C ASN A 179 -28.39 0.96 -24.23
N LEU A 180 -27.20 0.69 -24.76
CA LEU A 180 -26.98 0.37 -26.17
C LEU A 180 -27.66 -0.95 -26.56
N ARG A 181 -27.47 -2.02 -25.77
CA ARG A 181 -28.15 -3.31 -25.99
C ARG A 181 -29.68 -3.16 -25.93
N ARG A 182 -30.20 -2.35 -24.99
CA ARG A 182 -31.64 -2.06 -24.89
C ARG A 182 -32.16 -1.28 -26.09
N LYS A 183 -31.33 -0.39 -26.66
CA LYS A 183 -31.66 0.40 -27.85
C LYS A 183 -31.61 -0.46 -29.13
N GLU A 184 -30.67 -1.38 -29.22
CA GLU A 184 -30.61 -2.39 -30.30
C GLU A 184 -31.79 -3.36 -30.22
N SER A 185 -32.21 -3.77 -29.02
CA SER A 185 -33.37 -4.66 -28.85
C SER A 185 -34.71 -4.00 -29.22
N HIS A 186 -34.78 -2.68 -29.21
CA HIS A 186 -35.96 -1.89 -29.62
C HIS A 186 -35.82 -1.30 -31.02
N SER A 187 -34.70 -1.51 -31.71
CA SER A 187 -34.51 -1.05 -33.08
C SER A 187 -35.16 -2.05 -34.06
N PRO A 188 -36.05 -1.61 -34.97
CA PRO A 188 -36.73 -2.48 -35.94
C PRO A 188 -35.79 -3.16 -36.96
N SER A 189 -34.49 -2.85 -36.91
CA SER A 189 -33.44 -3.41 -37.76
C SER A 189 -32.95 -4.81 -37.34
N ALA A 190 -33.24 -5.27 -36.11
CA ALA A 190 -32.88 -6.63 -35.67
C ALA A 190 -33.66 -7.73 -36.42
N THR A 191 -34.79 -7.38 -37.04
CA THR A 191 -35.57 -8.27 -37.89
C THR A 191 -35.01 -8.42 -39.32
N ALA A 192 -34.11 -7.51 -39.76
CA ALA A 192 -33.62 -7.46 -41.13
C ALA A 192 -32.35 -8.29 -41.39
N PHE A 193 -31.63 -8.69 -40.34
CA PHE A 193 -30.45 -9.57 -40.46
C PHE A 193 -30.81 -10.93 -39.87
N GLY A 194 -31.35 -11.82 -40.71
CA GLY A 194 -32.00 -13.09 -40.35
C GLY A 194 -31.14 -14.10 -39.58
N LEU A 195 -30.79 -13.77 -38.35
CA LEU A 195 -30.23 -14.71 -37.38
C LEU A 195 -31.39 -15.42 -36.69
N PRO A 196 -31.49 -16.76 -36.78
CA PRO A 196 -32.58 -17.50 -36.14
C PRO A 196 -32.52 -17.34 -34.61
N THR A 197 -33.54 -16.69 -34.06
CA THR A 197 -33.85 -16.56 -32.62
C THR A 197 -34.28 -17.90 -32.03
N GLY A 198 -33.40 -18.90 -32.02
CA GLY A 198 -33.80 -20.25 -31.62
C GLY A 198 -32.73 -21.20 -31.09
N GLN A 199 -31.47 -20.79 -30.87
CA GLN A 199 -30.42 -21.73 -30.47
C GLN A 199 -29.44 -21.17 -29.45
N LEU A 200 -29.88 -20.83 -28.24
CA LEU A 200 -29.06 -20.90 -27.00
C LEU A 200 -29.97 -20.99 -25.76
N LYS A 201 -31.03 -21.81 -25.82
CA LYS A 201 -31.71 -22.30 -24.62
C LYS A 201 -31.43 -23.80 -24.53
N ASN A 202 -30.74 -24.18 -23.46
CA ASN A 202 -30.47 -25.54 -22.97
C ASN A 202 -29.25 -26.26 -23.56
N HIS A 203 -28.14 -26.21 -22.83
CA HIS A 203 -27.38 -27.43 -22.54
C HIS A 203 -27.07 -27.46 -21.05
N PRO A 204 -27.51 -28.50 -20.31
CA PRO A 204 -27.11 -28.73 -18.94
C PRO A 204 -25.77 -29.46 -18.95
N TYR A 205 -24.76 -28.89 -18.29
CA TYR A 205 -23.79 -29.58 -17.42
C TYR A 205 -23.26 -28.55 -16.42
#